data_AF-A0A392PT80-F1
#
_entry.id   AF-A0A392PT80-F1
#
_cell.length_a   1.000
_cell.length_b   1.000
_cell.length_c   1.000
_cell.angle_alpha   90.00
_cell.angle_beta   90.00
_cell.angle_gamma   90.00
#
_symmetry.space_group_name_H-M   'P 1'
#
loop_
_entity.id
_entity.type
_entity.pdbx_description
1 polymer ?
#
loop_
_entity_poly.entity_id
_entity_poly.type
_entity_poly.pdbx_seq_one_letter_code
_entity_poly.pdbx_strand_id
1 'polypeptide(L)'
;DFWSEMQADVMCFIVEFHRNGKLSRGLNSTVISESQIAFVKDRQILDGILIANEVVDETRKTKKELMLFKVDFEKAYDSVD
;
A
#
# COMPACT_ATOMS: atom_id res chain seq x y z
N ASP A 1 -20.51 6.29 -8.64
CA ASP A 1 -19.55 5.17 -8.67
C ASP A 1 -18.32 5.54 -7.88
N PHE A 2 -17.89 4.69 -6.96
CA PHE A 2 -16.69 4.85 -6.11
C PHE A 2 -15.49 5.48 -6.83
N TRP A 3 -15.20 4.97 -8.02
CA TRP A 3 -14.09 5.42 -8.85
C TRP A 3 -14.22 6.89 -9.26
N SER A 4 -15.43 7.35 -9.57
CA SER A 4 -15.67 8.76 -9.94
C SER A 4 -15.34 9.73 -8.80
N GLU A 5 -15.47 9.29 -7.55
CA GLU A 5 -15.13 10.10 -6.37
C GLU A 5 -13.61 10.11 -6.12
N MET A 6 -12.92 8.98 -6.35
CA MET A 6 -11.50 8.84 -6.02
C MET A 6 -10.53 9.08 -7.18
N GLN A 7 -10.99 9.05 -8.44
CA GLN A 7 -10.11 9.07 -9.61
C GLN A 7 -9.18 10.29 -9.64
N ALA A 8 -9.66 11.47 -9.24
CA ALA A 8 -8.86 12.67 -9.22
C ALA A 8 -7.66 12.54 -8.27
N ASP A 9 -7.90 12.04 -7.06
CA ASP A 9 -6.86 11.86 -6.03
C ASP A 9 -5.87 10.77 -6.44
N VAL A 10 -6.35 9.64 -6.97
CA VAL A 10 -5.50 8.54 -7.46
C VAL A 10 -4.62 9.00 -8.61
N MET A 11 -5.18 9.75 -9.57
CA MET A 11 -4.41 10.28 -10.71
C MET A 11 -3.39 11.31 -10.26
N CYS A 12 -3.73 12.18 -9.30
CA CYS A 12 -2.80 13.12 -8.70
C CYS A 12 -1.61 12.36 -8.07
N PHE A 13 -1.89 11.34 -7.26
CA PHE A 13 -0.88 10.49 -6.65
C PHE A 13 0.03 9.81 -7.69
N ILE A 14 -0.53 9.22 -8.76
CA ILE A 14 0.26 8.58 -9.82
C ILE A 14 1.15 9.61 -10.53
N VAL A 15 0.63 10.80 -10.81
CA VAL A 15 1.39 11.89 -11.45
C VAL A 15 2.53 12.35 -10.55
N GLU A 16 2.28 12.51 -9.26
CA GLU A 16 3.32 12.88 -8.28
C GLU A 16 4.38 11.78 -8.14
N PHE A 17 3.97 10.51 -8.07
CA PHE A 17 4.89 9.37 -8.03
C PHE A 17 5.77 9.32 -9.27
N HIS A 18 5.19 9.45 -10.47
CA HIS A 18 5.94 9.45 -11.73
C HIS A 18 6.87 10.65 -11.86
N ARG A 19 6.47 11.83 -11.39
CA ARG A 19 7.31 13.04 -11.42
C ARG A 19 8.48 12.98 -10.45
N ASN A 20 8.25 12.47 -9.24
CA ASN A 20 9.24 12.49 -8.17
C ASN A 20 10.08 11.21 -8.12
N GLY A 21 9.64 10.13 -8.77
CA GLY A 21 10.25 8.79 -8.69
C GLY A 21 10.22 8.21 -7.27
N LYS A 22 9.42 8.79 -6.36
CA LYS A 22 9.38 8.47 -4.94
C LYS A 22 7.93 8.53 -4.46
N LEU A 23 7.56 7.61 -3.58
CA LEU A 23 6.31 7.73 -2.84
C LEU A 23 6.47 8.93 -1.88
N SER A 24 5.66 9.97 -2.07
CA SER A 24 5.61 11.12 -1.17
C SER A 24 5.42 10.62 0.27
N ARG A 25 6.31 11.01 1.19
CA ARG A 25 6.30 10.56 2.59
C ARG A 25 4.95 10.86 3.25
N GLY A 26 4.06 9.88 3.23
CA GLY A 26 2.80 9.88 3.95
C GLY A 26 2.83 8.74 4.96
N LEU A 27 2.63 9.11 6.24
CA LEU A 27 2.42 8.26 7.40
C LEU A 27 3.69 7.71 8.09
N ASN A 28 3.95 8.29 9.27
CA ASN A 28 4.80 7.85 10.37
C ASN A 28 6.27 7.52 10.06
N SER A 29 7.14 8.43 10.48
CA SER A 29 8.60 8.34 10.47
C SER A 29 9.17 7.31 11.46
N THR A 30 8.49 6.18 11.65
CA THR A 30 9.03 5.04 12.38
C THR A 30 9.81 4.19 11.38
N VAL A 31 11.02 3.76 11.74
CA VAL A 31 11.89 2.95 10.87
C VAL A 31 11.22 1.62 10.46
N ILE A 32 10.24 1.15 11.25
CA ILE A 32 9.44 -0.05 10.97
C ILE A 32 7.97 0.26 11.28
N SER A 33 7.09 0.13 10.27
CA SER A 33 5.63 0.25 10.46
C SER A 33 5.06 -1.02 11.11
N GLU A 34 3.95 -0.92 11.85
CA GLU A 34 3.18 -2.09 12.33
C GLU A 34 2.72 -2.99 11.18
N SER A 35 2.40 -2.41 10.02
CA SER A 35 2.00 -3.14 8.81
C SER A 35 3.17 -3.68 7.98
N GLN A 36 4.43 -3.39 8.33
CA GLN A 36 5.60 -3.87 7.61
C GLN A 36 5.90 -5.33 7.97
N ILE A 37 5.56 -6.27 7.11
CA ILE A 37 5.71 -7.70 7.45
C ILE A 37 7.07 -8.28 7.02
N ALA A 38 7.60 -7.85 5.87
CA ALA A 38 8.85 -8.38 5.35
C ALA A 38 10.07 -7.79 6.08
N PHE A 39 11.13 -8.61 6.23
CA PHE A 39 12.43 -8.23 6.79
C PHE A 39 12.41 -7.70 8.24
N VAL A 40 11.36 -8.00 9.01
CA VAL A 40 11.28 -7.69 10.45
C VAL A 40 11.39 -8.99 11.24
N LYS A 41 12.25 -9.01 12.26
CA LYS A 41 12.40 -10.19 13.14
C LYS A 41 11.06 -10.53 13.79
N ASP A 42 10.77 -11.82 13.92
CA ASP A 42 9.57 -12.35 14.58
C ASP A 42 8.24 -12.01 13.85
N ARG A 43 8.29 -11.54 12.60
CA ARG A 43 7.13 -11.44 11.68
C ARG A 43 7.24 -12.46 10.56
N GLN A 44 6.11 -13.07 10.19
CA GLN A 44 6.02 -14.07 9.13
C GLN A 44 5.29 -13.50 7.92
N ILE A 45 5.68 -13.91 6.71
CA ILE A 45 4.99 -13.48 5.47
C ILE A 45 3.49 -13.80 5.48
N LEU A 46 3.11 -14.86 6.18
CA LEU A 46 1.72 -15.27 6.37
C LEU A 46 0.90 -14.25 7.16
N ASP A 47 1.51 -13.48 8.07
CA ASP A 47 0.84 -12.45 8.84
C ASP A 47 0.27 -11.37 7.91
N GLY A 48 1.04 -10.96 6.90
CA GLY A 48 0.59 -9.98 5.90
C GLY A 48 -0.56 -10.49 5.03
N ILE A 49 -0.51 -11.78 4.67
CA ILE A 49 -1.59 -12.43 3.90
C ILE A 49 -2.86 -12.51 4.75
N LEU A 50 -2.74 -12.84 6.04
CA LEU A 50 -3.87 -12.93 6.96
C LEU A 50 -4.55 -11.56 7.14
N ILE A 51 -3.75 -10.51 7.38
CA ILE A 51 -4.27 -9.14 7.53
C ILE A 51 -5.02 -8.71 6.26
N ALA A 52 -4.42 -8.92 5.07
CA ALA A 52 -5.07 -8.55 3.81
C ALA A 52 -6.39 -9.31 3.59
N ASN A 53 -6.42 -10.61 3.92
CA ASN A 53 -7.63 -11.42 3.81
C ASN A 53 -8.74 -10.95 4.76
N GLU A 54 -8.40 -10.59 6.01
CA GLU A 54 -9.38 -10.08 6.97
C GLU A 54 -9.99 -8.76 6.49
N VAL A 55 -9.19 -7.83 5.97
CA VAL A 55 -9.67 -6.55 5.42
C VAL A 55 -10.64 -6.79 4.24
N VAL A 56 -10.33 -7.73 3.35
CA VAL A 56 -11.20 -8.09 2.23
C VAL A 56 -12.50 -8.74 2.73
N ASP A 57 -12.42 -9.65 3.70
CA ASP A 57 -13.59 -10.34 4.26
C ASP A 57 -14.50 -9.35 5.01
N GLU A 58 -13.95 -8.46 5.83
CA GLU A 58 -14.70 -7.42 6.52
C GLU A 58 -15.41 -6.49 5.54
N THR A 59 -14.70 -6.05 4.50
CA THR A 59 -15.29 -5.17 3.47
C THR A 59 -16.45 -5.87 2.76
N ARG A 60 -16.29 -7.16 2.43
CA ARG A 60 -17.37 -7.97 1.85
C ARG A 60 -18.56 -8.11 2.78
N LYS A 61 -18.34 -8.39 4.07
CA LYS A 61 -19.40 -8.51 5.09
C LYS A 61 -20.16 -7.19 5.27
N THR A 62 -19.45 -6.08 5.30
CA THR A 62 -20.00 -4.73 5.50
C THR A 62 -20.57 -4.11 4.22
N LYS A 63 -20.43 -4.79 3.07
CA LYS A 63 -20.86 -4.31 1.74
C LYS A 63 -20.30 -2.93 1.39
N LYS A 64 -19.08 -2.64 1.84
CA LYS A 64 -18.36 -1.42 1.46
C LYS A 64 -17.63 -1.64 0.14
N GLU A 65 -17.35 -0.55 -0.56
CA GLU A 65 -16.52 -0.57 -1.75
C GLU A 65 -15.04 -0.62 -1.34
N LEU A 66 -14.23 -1.40 -2.07
CA LEU A 66 -12.80 -1.59 -1.81
C LEU A 66 -12.01 -1.40 -3.10
N MET A 67 -10.92 -0.64 -3.01
CA MET A 67 -9.89 -0.60 -4.03
C MET A 67 -8.58 -1.08 -3.42
N LEU A 68 -7.93 -2.03 -4.11
CA LEU A 68 -6.63 -2.54 -3.74
C LEU A 68 -5.61 -2.14 -4.80
N PHE A 69 -4.51 -1.55 -4.36
CA PHE A 69 -3.42 -1.12 -5.22
C PHE A 69 -2.16 -1.93 -4.90
N LYS A 70 -1.65 -2.67 -5.88
CA LYS A 70 -0.42 -3.46 -5.74
C LYS A 70 0.71 -2.73 -6.47
N VAL A 71 1.76 -2.37 -5.74
CA VAL A 71 2.96 -1.70 -6.25
C VAL A 71 4.17 -2.60 -6.03
N ASP A 72 5.09 -2.59 -6.98
CA ASP A 72 6.39 -3.27 -6.88
C ASP A 72 7.48 -2.36 -7.47
N PHE A 73 8.72 -2.51 -7.02
CA PHE A 73 9.86 -1.71 -7.48
C PHE A 73 10.78 -2.56 -8.34
N GLU A 74 10.98 -2.16 -9.60
CA GLU A 74 12.00 -2.78 -10.45
C GLU A 74 13.39 -2.53 -9.85
N LYS A 75 14.13 -3.61 -9.54
CA LYS A 75 15.49 -3.55 -9.00
C LYS A 75 15.60 -2.61 -7.79
N ALA A 76 14.75 -2.85 -6.78
CA ALA A 76 14.65 -2.01 -5.58
C ALA A 76 16.00 -1.67 -4.92
N TYR A 77 16.94 -2.63 -4.87
CA TYR A 77 18.26 -2.42 -4.25
C TYR A 77 19.25 -1.62 -5.10
N ASP A 78 19.11 -1.67 -6.43
CA ASP A 78 19.98 -0.92 -7.36
C ASP A 78 19.59 0.57 -7.40
N SER A 79 18.38 0.88 -6.94
CA SER A 79 17.78 2.22 -6.95
C SER A 79 17.84 2.92 -5.58
N VAL A 80 18.59 2.37 -4.63
CA VAL A 80 18.83 2.99 -3.33
C VAL A 80 19.97 4.01 -3.48
N ASP A 81 19.64 5.30 -3.30
CA ASP A 81 20.61 6.39 -3.16
C ASP A 81 21.32 6.36 -1.79
#